data_AF-A0A7X1GU53-F1
#
_entry.id   AF-A0A7X1GU53-F1
#
_cell.length_a   1.000
_cell.length_b   1.000
_cell.length_c   1.000
_cell.angle_alpha   90.00
_cell.angle_beta   90.00
_cell.angle_gamma   90.00
#
_symmetry.space_group_name_H-M   'P 1'
#
loop_
_entity.id
_entity.type
_entity.pdbx_description
1 polymer ?
#
loop_
_entity_poly.entity_id
_entity_poly.type
_entity_poly.pdbx_seq_one_letter_code
_entity_poly.pdbx_strand_id
1 'polypeptide(L)'
;MPSLPQTVDQVADLLIADLPPKEMATLSLMSEKDFLRLYNSVAQYVLDEFRVWTGNDDLLESCLEKVSDSEDMTDPAMIILRRVWQKLNDFPEILIIT
;
A
#
# COMPACT_ATOMS: atom_id res chain seq x y z
N MET A 1 -5.17 -22.79 6.95
CA MET A 1 -4.20 -21.91 6.27
C MET A 1 -4.68 -20.49 6.47
N PRO A 2 -3.82 -19.50 6.73
CA PRO A 2 -4.28 -18.11 6.77
C PRO A 2 -4.87 -17.77 5.38
N SER A 3 -6.05 -17.16 5.38
CA SER A 3 -6.72 -16.67 4.18
C SER A 3 -5.93 -15.48 3.62
N LEU A 4 -5.85 -15.37 2.28
CA LEU A 4 -5.29 -14.19 1.64
C LEU A 4 -6.15 -12.95 2.00
N PRO A 5 -5.54 -11.77 2.15
CA PRO A 5 -6.30 -10.54 2.31
C PRO A 5 -7.11 -10.25 1.04
N GLN A 6 -8.38 -9.90 1.22
CA GLN A 6 -9.34 -9.72 0.14
C GLN A 6 -9.56 -8.25 -0.22
N THR A 7 -9.01 -7.31 0.56
CA THR A 7 -9.22 -5.87 0.33
C THR A 7 -7.92 -5.09 0.39
N VAL A 8 -7.88 -3.96 -0.31
CA VAL A 8 -6.75 -3.02 -0.29
C VAL A 8 -6.41 -2.60 1.14
N ASP A 9 -7.41 -2.37 1.98
CA ASP A 9 -7.24 -2.00 3.38
C ASP A 9 -6.58 -3.12 4.20
N GLN A 10 -7.02 -4.38 4.02
CA GLN A 10 -6.41 -5.52 4.70
C GLN A 10 -4.95 -5.73 4.29
N VAL A 11 -4.64 -5.63 3.00
CA VAL A 11 -3.26 -5.70 2.51
C VAL A 11 -2.42 -4.60 3.12
N ALA A 12 -2.94 -3.37 3.13
CA ALA A 12 -2.22 -2.24 3.68
C ALA A 12 -1.95 -2.40 5.19
N ASP A 13 -2.93 -2.90 5.95
CA ASP A 13 -2.76 -3.16 7.39
C ASP A 13 -1.73 -4.27 7.66
N LEU A 14 -1.70 -5.31 6.83
CA LEU A 14 -0.69 -6.37 6.92
C LEU A 14 0.72 -5.86 6.63
N LEU A 15 0.89 -5.07 5.55
CA LEU A 15 2.17 -4.47 5.20
C LEU A 15 2.67 -3.54 6.31
N ILE A 16 1.79 -2.71 6.88
CA ILE A 16 2.16 -1.81 7.99
C ILE A 16 2.55 -2.61 9.24
N ALA A 17 1.83 -3.69 9.56
CA ALA A 17 2.14 -4.53 10.72
C ALA A 17 3.48 -5.28 10.59
N ASP A 18 3.92 -5.58 9.37
CA ASP A 18 5.20 -6.25 9.11
C ASP A 18 6.39 -5.26 9.09
N LEU A 19 6.15 -3.97 8.83
CA LEU A 19 7.19 -2.96 8.77
C LEU A 19 7.76 -2.64 10.16
N PRO A 20 9.09 -2.49 10.31
CA PRO A 20 9.69 -1.93 11.51
C PRO A 20 9.29 -0.46 11.72
N PRO A 21 9.21 0.04 12.98
CA PRO A 21 8.83 1.43 13.26
C PRO A 21 9.67 2.49 12.53
N LYS A 22 10.96 2.20 12.32
CA LYS A 22 11.86 3.08 11.56
C LYS A 22 11.48 3.18 10.08
N GLU A 23 11.03 2.09 9.48
CA GLU A 23 10.61 2.06 8.08
C GLU A 23 9.25 2.75 7.92
N MET A 24 8.31 2.54 8.85
CA MET A 24 7.05 3.31 8.90
C MET A 24 7.29 4.82 8.91
N ALA A 25 8.18 5.29 9.79
CA ALA A 25 8.54 6.71 9.87
C ALA A 25 9.21 7.21 8.58
N THR A 26 10.07 6.39 7.98
CA THR A 26 10.74 6.72 6.71
C THR A 26 9.74 6.85 5.57
N LEU A 27 8.77 5.95 5.47
CA LEU A 27 7.71 5.97 4.46
C LEU A 27 6.77 7.16 4.64
N SER A 28 6.37 7.49 5.88
CA SER A 28 5.52 8.66 6.14
C SER A 28 6.21 9.98 5.75
N LEU A 29 7.51 10.12 6.03
CA LEU A 29 8.27 11.34 5.70
C LEU A 29 8.77 11.38 4.24
N MET A 30 8.50 10.34 3.46
CA MET A 30 9.01 10.21 2.10
C MET A 30 8.33 11.20 1.15
N SER A 31 9.12 11.83 0.26
CA SER A 31 8.58 12.66 -0.81
C SER A 31 7.86 11.81 -1.86
N GLU A 32 6.91 12.37 -2.60
CA GLU A 32 6.22 11.66 -3.69
C GLU A 32 7.21 11.06 -4.71
N LYS A 33 8.30 11.77 -5.00
CA LYS A 33 9.35 11.29 -5.91
C LYS A 33 10.07 10.05 -5.38
N ASP A 34 10.36 10.02 -4.09
CA ASP A 34 11.02 8.87 -3.46
C ASP A 34 10.03 7.70 -3.31
N PHE A 35 8.76 7.99 -3.04
CA PHE A 35 7.69 7.01 -3.04
C PHE A 35 7.55 6.33 -4.41
N LEU A 36 7.59 7.08 -5.51
CA LEU A 36 7.57 6.52 -6.87
C LEU A 36 8.78 5.62 -7.15
N ARG A 37 9.96 5.92 -6.59
CA ARG A 37 11.15 5.06 -6.72
C ARG A 37 10.99 3.76 -5.95
N LEU A 38 10.45 3.83 -4.74
CA LEU A 38 10.13 2.64 -3.94
C LEU A 38 9.10 1.79 -4.68
N TYR A 39 8.01 2.40 -5.12
CA TYR A 39 6.97 1.77 -5.93
C TYR A 39 7.57 0.96 -7.09
N ASN A 40 8.41 1.59 -7.93
CA ASN A 40 9.04 0.92 -9.06
C ASN A 40 9.91 -0.29 -8.67
N SER A 41 10.40 -0.32 -7.43
CA SER A 41 11.26 -1.39 -6.92
C SER A 41 10.47 -2.55 -6.30
N VAL A 42 9.29 -2.28 -5.73
CA VAL A 42 8.53 -3.26 -4.94
C VAL A 42 7.17 -3.65 -5.53
N ALA A 43 6.70 -2.94 -6.56
CA ALA A 43 5.37 -3.16 -7.14
C ALA A 43 5.16 -4.62 -7.58
N GLN A 44 6.11 -5.18 -8.33
CA GLN A 44 6.00 -6.56 -8.80
C GLN A 44 5.97 -7.57 -7.63
N TYR A 45 6.81 -7.35 -6.61
CA TYR A 45 6.83 -8.21 -5.42
C TYR A 45 5.49 -8.21 -4.69
N VAL A 46 4.88 -7.02 -4.49
CA VAL A 46 3.57 -6.90 -3.84
C VAL A 46 2.48 -7.62 -4.64
N LEU A 47 2.47 -7.48 -5.97
CA LEU A 47 1.47 -8.14 -6.83
C LEU A 47 1.57 -9.66 -6.76
N ASP A 48 2.80 -10.19 -6.77
CA ASP A 48 3.06 -11.63 -6.70
C ASP A 48 2.72 -12.20 -5.31
N GLU A 49 3.11 -11.52 -4.23
CA GLU A 49 2.89 -11.95 -2.86
C GLU A 49 1.39 -12.10 -2.54
N PHE A 50 0.59 -11.11 -2.94
CA PHE A 50 -0.86 -11.13 -2.70
C PHE A 50 -1.67 -11.79 -3.82
N ARG A 51 -0.99 -12.37 -4.81
CA ARG A 51 -1.59 -13.10 -5.94
C ARG A 51 -2.65 -12.29 -6.69
N VAL A 52 -2.41 -11.00 -6.84
CA VAL A 52 -3.36 -10.04 -7.43
C VAL A 52 -3.78 -10.49 -8.84
N TRP A 53 -2.84 -10.99 -9.63
CA TRP A 53 -3.11 -11.48 -11.00
C TRP A 53 -3.41 -12.97 -11.11
N THR A 54 -3.17 -13.75 -10.04
CA THR A 54 -3.07 -15.22 -10.13
C THR A 54 -4.08 -15.97 -9.27
N GLY A 55 -5.01 -15.29 -8.59
CA GLY A 55 -6.13 -15.94 -7.92
C GLY A 55 -6.71 -15.20 -6.71
N ASN A 56 -6.37 -13.93 -6.49
CA ASN A 56 -7.01 -13.09 -5.47
C ASN A 56 -7.92 -12.06 -6.14
N ASP A 57 -8.99 -12.56 -6.76
CA ASP A 57 -9.93 -11.76 -7.55
C ASP A 57 -10.62 -10.68 -6.69
N ASP A 58 -10.93 -11.00 -5.42
CA ASP A 58 -11.53 -10.05 -4.48
C ASP A 58 -10.64 -8.82 -4.24
N LEU A 59 -9.33 -9.03 -4.08
CA LEU A 59 -8.37 -7.93 -3.93
C LEU A 59 -8.24 -7.11 -5.20
N LEU A 60 -8.25 -7.76 -6.36
CA LEU A 60 -8.21 -7.08 -7.65
C LEU A 60 -9.47 -6.21 -7.83
N GLU A 61 -10.65 -6.74 -7.51
CA GLU A 61 -11.91 -5.99 -7.53
C GLU A 61 -11.85 -4.80 -6.57
N SER A 62 -11.37 -5.01 -5.34
CA SER A 62 -11.20 -3.94 -4.35
C SER A 62 -10.25 -2.82 -4.82
N CYS A 63 -9.21 -3.17 -5.59
CA CYS A 63 -8.35 -2.19 -6.25
C CYS A 63 -9.13 -1.40 -7.32
N LEU A 64 -9.88 -2.10 -8.19
CA LEU A 64 -10.63 -1.50 -9.29
C LEU A 64 -11.75 -0.56 -8.82
N GLU A 65 -12.42 -0.88 -7.71
CA GLU A 65 -13.45 0.01 -7.12
C GLU A 65 -12.90 1.39 -6.76
N LYS A 66 -11.64 1.46 -6.29
CA LYS A 66 -10.97 2.71 -5.90
C LYS A 66 -10.44 3.54 -7.08
N VAL A 67 -10.42 2.99 -8.30
CA VAL A 67 -9.99 3.70 -9.52
C VAL A 67 -10.97 4.83 -9.87
N SER A 68 -12.23 4.72 -9.43
CA SER A 68 -13.35 5.62 -9.74
C SER A 68 -13.13 7.11 -9.37
N ASP A 69 -12.19 7.42 -8.47
CA ASP A 69 -11.92 8.80 -8.01
C ASP A 69 -10.63 9.41 -8.58
N SER A 70 -9.77 8.65 -9.27
CA SER A 70 -8.47 9.14 -9.76
C SER A 70 -8.21 8.59 -11.16
N GLU A 71 -8.46 9.39 -12.21
CA GLU A 71 -8.35 8.97 -13.63
C GLU A 71 -6.95 8.45 -14.05
N ASP A 72 -5.93 8.57 -13.20
CA ASP A 72 -4.54 8.19 -13.50
C ASP A 72 -4.04 6.93 -12.78
N MET A 73 -4.83 6.28 -11.91
CA MET A 73 -4.36 5.14 -11.12
C MET A 73 -5.00 3.82 -11.52
N THR A 74 -4.41 3.15 -12.50
CA THR A 74 -4.86 1.83 -12.98
C THR A 74 -4.00 0.67 -12.47
N ASP A 75 -2.86 0.93 -11.83
CA ASP A 75 -1.98 -0.12 -11.30
C ASP A 75 -2.41 -0.55 -9.88
N PRO A 76 -2.82 -1.81 -9.67
CA PRO A 76 -3.21 -2.32 -8.35
C PRO A 76 -2.11 -2.16 -7.29
N ALA A 77 -0.83 -2.30 -7.66
CA ALA A 77 0.29 -2.12 -6.74
C ALA A 77 0.37 -0.67 -6.24
N MET A 78 0.12 0.29 -7.13
CA MET A 78 0.12 1.71 -6.78
C MET A 78 -1.02 2.02 -5.81
N ILE A 79 -2.20 1.44 -6.04
CA ILE A 79 -3.37 1.62 -5.18
C ILE A 79 -3.09 1.06 -3.77
N ILE A 80 -2.51 -0.13 -3.68
CA ILE A 80 -2.13 -0.75 -2.39
C ILE A 80 -1.08 0.09 -1.66
N LEU A 81 0.02 0.42 -2.33
CA LEU A 81 1.13 1.15 -1.71
C LEU A 81 0.74 2.58 -1.34
N ARG A 82 -0.10 3.23 -2.16
CA ARG A 82 -0.64 4.55 -1.82
C ARG A 82 -1.58 4.45 -0.62
N ARG A 83 -2.36 3.37 -0.49
CA ARG A 83 -3.18 3.16 0.72
C ARG A 83 -2.33 2.96 1.96
N VAL A 84 -1.22 2.22 1.88
CA VAL A 84 -0.22 2.12 2.97
C VAL A 84 0.30 3.49 3.35
N TRP A 85 0.74 4.27 2.36
CA TRP A 85 1.28 5.60 2.60
C TRP A 85 0.24 6.57 3.19
N GLN A 86 -1.01 6.51 2.73
CA GLN A 86 -2.12 7.25 3.32
C GLN A 86 -2.36 6.83 4.77
N LYS A 87 -2.47 5.53 5.07
CA LYS A 87 -2.66 5.05 6.45
C LYS A 87 -1.52 5.50 7.37
N LEU A 88 -0.28 5.48 6.90
CA LEU A 88 0.88 5.97 7.65
C LEU A 88 0.84 7.48 7.92
N ASN A 89 0.31 8.27 7.00
CA ASN A 89 0.16 9.73 7.14
C ASN A 89 -1.14 10.17 7.84
N ASP A 90 -2.16 9.33 7.84
CA ASP A 90 -3.43 9.53 8.54
C ASP A 90 -3.28 9.26 10.05
N PHE A 91 -2.17 8.66 10.49
CA PHE A 91 -1.76 8.71 11.90
C PHE A 91 -1.47 10.16 12.28
N PRO A 92 -2.35 10.82 13.05
CA PRO A 92 -2.13 12.20 13.43
C PRO A 92 -0.92 12.25 14.36
N GLU A 93 0.09 12.98 13.92
CA GLU A 93 1.15 13.58 14.74
C GLU A 93 1.90 12.60 15.66
N ILE A 94 2.96 11.98 15.13
CA ILE A 94 4.19 11.95 15.95
C ILE A 94 4.65 13.40 16.05
N LEU A 95 4.14 14.09 17.07
CA LEU A 95 4.57 15.40 17.51
C LEU A 95 6.05 15.27 17.89
N ILE A 96 6.96 15.55 16.95
CA ILE A 96 8.38 15.69 17.25
C ILE A 96 8.52 17.01 18.02
N ILE A 97 8.39 16.94 19.34
CA ILE A 97 8.93 17.97 20.23
C ILE A 97 10.46 17.83 20.22
N THR A 98 11.13 18.72 19.48
CA THR A 98 12.58 18.96 19.60
C THR A 98 12.84 20.09 20.57
#